data_AF-A0A0A2E1I4-F1
#
_entry.id   AF-A0A0A2E1I4-F1
#
_cell.length_a   1.000
_cell.length_b   1.000
_cell.length_c   1.000
_cell.angle_alpha   90.00
_cell.angle_beta   90.00
_cell.angle_gamma   90.00
#
_symmetry.space_group_name_H-M   'P 1'
#
loop_
_entity.id
_entity.type
_entity.pdbx_description
1 polymer ?
#
loop_
_entity_poly.entity_id
_entity_poly.type
_entity_poly.pdbx_seq_one_letter_code
_entity_poly.pdbx_strand_id
1 'polypeptide(L)'
;MKTLTWMFLAACSSLLLLPACNSEQAIRLDPTPMPRQARQFVRLKIEMPNALEVRSQTTDPMKVVQSLRLLFYNAQSSKLEHVREVAPTALSDLVLSLPKDDYKLVVMGNPTPELKALTMPGASLDQLSKPQNIKGSAFYIEDLSTQTVKSIALLNEQGAVHVPSSAFSLQAKDAQPQPAIRLEAALARVLVYGTPKLVGGRAGQASAKFLINSLARRVAPLRPLGLLSSGEPEQVGDGSATKDRYASGELFSAWSPSVSLSTLIAHHTKSTASHAGNWAEVKPSLDQAQGTIALANYAKESVLPPAAFVEGAVPCVVLSYPFIPETLTLEQGEGWVSYQGHYYGERALKAMISSGNYSGDEALRTAVQQAGLSETSFSEAFEREGIRFYKNALSYYLVYIRHFSDEQAPLMHSAGRYGVVRNNEYRLRLSSISAPGSPVFPDLSERRTSLADLHKLKPVVEVLDPTIREQEIDL
;
A
#
# COMPACT_ATOMS: atom_id res chain seq x y z
N MET A 1 2.49 -73.72 -15.65
CA MET A 1 2.47 -73.63 -17.13
C MET A 1 2.85 -72.22 -17.55
N LYS A 2 3.75 -72.07 -18.53
CA LYS A 2 4.07 -70.90 -19.42
C LYS A 2 3.73 -69.47 -18.91
N THR A 3 4.61 -68.47 -18.95
CA THR A 3 6.03 -68.36 -19.34
C THR A 3 6.56 -67.03 -18.78
N LEU A 4 7.80 -67.01 -18.27
CA LEU A 4 8.46 -65.81 -17.75
C LEU A 4 9.66 -65.48 -18.66
N THR A 5 9.83 -64.23 -19.07
CA THR A 5 11.03 -63.80 -19.80
C THR A 5 11.48 -62.44 -19.30
N TRP A 6 12.56 -62.43 -18.51
CA TRP A 6 13.37 -61.25 -18.19
C TRP A 6 14.73 -61.46 -18.86
N MET A 7 15.33 -60.39 -19.39
CA MET A 7 16.69 -60.43 -19.92
C MET A 7 17.54 -59.32 -19.30
N PHE A 8 18.77 -59.67 -18.94
CA PHE A 8 19.66 -58.89 -18.07
C PHE A 8 20.46 -57.81 -18.80
N LEU A 9 20.98 -56.84 -18.03
CA LEU A 9 22.06 -55.95 -18.42
C LEU A 9 23.38 -56.71 -18.67
N ALA A 10 24.19 -56.20 -19.60
CA ALA A 10 25.65 -56.20 -19.50
C ALA A 10 26.22 -55.01 -20.28
N ALA A 11 27.33 -54.43 -19.79
CA ALA A 11 28.01 -53.28 -20.40
C ALA A 11 29.42 -53.66 -20.88
N CYS A 12 29.98 -52.91 -21.84
CA CYS A 12 31.43 -52.59 -21.86
C CYS A 12 31.81 -51.54 -22.94
N SER A 13 32.96 -50.90 -22.73
CA SER A 13 33.48 -49.74 -23.47
C SER A 13 34.37 -50.08 -24.68
N SER A 14 34.50 -49.15 -25.63
CA SER A 14 35.63 -49.10 -26.59
C SER A 14 35.97 -47.65 -27.01
N LEU A 15 37.25 -47.29 -27.04
CA LEU A 15 37.79 -46.11 -27.75
C LEU A 15 37.99 -46.43 -29.25
N LEU A 16 38.07 -45.39 -30.11
CA LEU A 16 38.92 -45.36 -31.32
C LEU A 16 39.12 -43.92 -31.85
N LEU A 17 40.09 -43.70 -32.75
CA LEU A 17 40.77 -42.41 -33.03
C LEU A 17 40.89 -42.07 -34.55
N LEU A 18 40.79 -40.76 -34.88
CA LEU A 18 41.42 -40.04 -36.04
C LEU A 18 40.91 -40.38 -37.48
N PRO A 19 41.23 -39.61 -38.56
CA PRO A 19 42.16 -38.45 -38.72
C PRO A 19 41.55 -37.18 -39.41
N ALA A 20 42.37 -36.31 -40.03
CA ALA A 20 42.04 -34.93 -40.47
C ALA A 20 42.52 -34.55 -41.91
N CYS A 21 42.19 -33.31 -42.35
CA CYS A 21 42.55 -32.61 -43.63
C CYS A 21 41.82 -33.14 -44.90
N ASN A 22 41.51 -32.37 -45.95
CA ASN A 22 41.81 -30.99 -46.41
C ASN A 22 40.73 -30.58 -47.48
N SER A 23 40.55 -29.35 -48.01
CA SER A 23 40.86 -27.95 -47.62
C SER A 23 40.41 -26.99 -48.74
N GLU A 24 39.73 -25.85 -48.47
CA GLU A 24 39.48 -24.80 -49.50
C GLU A 24 39.39 -23.38 -48.92
N GLN A 25 39.66 -22.37 -49.76
CA GLN A 25 40.03 -21.00 -49.34
C GLN A 25 38.82 -20.09 -49.09
N ALA A 26 38.58 -19.70 -47.83
CA ALA A 26 37.69 -18.59 -47.51
C ALA A 26 38.47 -17.27 -47.42
N ILE A 27 38.11 -16.31 -48.28
CA ILE A 27 38.68 -14.95 -48.28
C ILE A 27 38.40 -14.29 -46.92
N ARG A 28 39.46 -13.95 -46.17
CA ARG A 28 39.34 -13.07 -45.01
C ARG A 28 39.05 -11.64 -45.47
N LEU A 29 37.78 -11.28 -45.47
CA LEU A 29 37.41 -9.92 -45.09
C LEU A 29 37.64 -9.81 -43.58
N ASP A 30 38.81 -9.31 -43.17
CA ASP A 30 39.01 -8.91 -41.78
C ASP A 30 37.93 -7.85 -41.47
N PRO A 31 37.04 -8.08 -40.48
CA PRO A 31 36.10 -7.05 -40.08
C PRO A 31 36.93 -5.90 -39.51
N THR A 32 36.88 -4.73 -40.17
CA THR A 32 37.42 -3.48 -39.62
C THR A 32 36.93 -3.37 -38.18
N PRO A 33 37.84 -3.31 -37.19
CA PRO A 33 37.41 -3.32 -35.80
C PRO A 33 36.59 -2.05 -35.55
N MET A 34 35.27 -2.22 -35.41
CA MET A 34 34.44 -1.15 -34.88
C MET A 34 35.08 -0.72 -33.56
N PRO A 35 35.35 0.59 -33.36
CA PRO A 35 36.01 1.03 -32.14
C PRO A 35 35.14 0.61 -30.96
N ARG A 36 35.68 -0.27 -30.10
CA ARG A 36 35.12 -0.48 -28.76
C ARG A 36 35.00 0.91 -28.15
N GLN A 37 33.77 1.41 -27.98
CA GLN A 37 33.54 2.64 -27.23
C GLN A 37 34.29 2.51 -25.90
N ALA A 38 35.28 3.39 -25.69
CA ALA A 38 36.14 3.31 -24.53
C ALA A 38 35.25 3.48 -23.29
N ARG A 39 35.10 2.40 -22.51
CA ARG A 39 34.26 2.42 -21.31
C ARG A 39 34.85 3.42 -20.33
N GLN A 40 34.03 4.36 -19.89
CA GLN A 40 34.39 5.39 -18.93
C GLN A 40 33.79 5.05 -17.56
N PHE A 41 34.18 5.82 -16.55
CA PHE A 41 33.80 5.59 -15.17
C PHE A 41 32.94 6.74 -14.65
N VAL A 42 31.84 6.40 -13.97
CA VAL A 42 31.00 7.34 -13.22
C VAL A 42 30.98 6.92 -11.75
N ARG A 43 30.99 7.90 -10.84
CA ARG A 43 31.01 7.69 -9.39
C ARG A 43 29.70 8.19 -8.78
N LEU A 44 28.92 7.27 -8.24
CA LEU A 44 27.58 7.51 -7.70
C LEU A 44 27.58 7.38 -6.18
N LYS A 45 26.71 8.15 -5.53
CA LYS A 45 26.38 8.01 -4.11
C LYS A 45 24.90 7.68 -4.00
N ILE A 46 24.56 6.56 -3.37
CA ILE A 46 23.18 6.16 -3.08
C ILE A 46 22.93 6.39 -1.59
N GLU A 47 21.89 7.16 -1.28
CA GLU A 47 21.43 7.39 0.08
C GLU A 47 20.15 6.58 0.33
N MET A 48 20.15 5.81 1.42
CA MET A 48 19.00 5.07 1.89
C MET A 48 17.95 6.00 2.51
N PRO A 49 16.67 5.60 2.61
CA PRO A 49 15.67 6.39 3.33
C PRO A 49 16.14 6.66 4.77
N ASN A 50 15.80 7.84 5.29
CA ASN A 50 16.22 8.27 6.63
C ASN A 50 15.89 7.19 7.68
N ALA A 51 16.86 6.93 8.56
CA ALA A 51 16.76 5.95 9.63
C ALA A 51 15.78 6.39 10.72
N LEU A 52 14.49 6.17 10.49
CA LEU A 52 13.51 6.07 11.57
C LEU A 52 13.92 4.92 12.51
N GLU A 53 14.35 5.24 13.73
CA GLU A 53 14.62 4.25 14.77
C GLU A 53 13.33 3.47 15.09
N VAL A 54 13.28 2.20 14.67
CA VAL A 54 12.33 1.24 15.23
C VAL A 54 13.03 0.63 16.44
N ARG A 55 12.46 0.79 17.63
CA ARG A 55 13.09 0.34 18.90
C ARG A 55 13.01 -1.18 19.14
N SER A 56 12.53 -1.96 18.17
CA SER A 56 12.54 -3.43 18.20
C SER A 56 13.70 -4.00 17.37
N GLN A 57 14.22 -5.16 17.79
CA GLN A 57 15.40 -5.83 17.20
C GLN A 57 15.13 -6.48 15.82
N THR A 58 14.12 -6.02 15.09
CA THR A 58 13.66 -6.57 13.81
C THR A 58 13.95 -5.58 12.68
N THR A 59 14.54 -6.06 11.60
CA THR A 59 14.87 -5.22 10.43
C THR A 59 13.60 -4.72 9.74
N ASP A 60 13.39 -3.40 9.72
CA ASP A 60 12.22 -2.79 9.08
C ASP A 60 12.20 -3.07 7.55
N PRO A 61 11.15 -3.71 7.01
CA PRO A 61 11.06 -4.04 5.58
C PRO A 61 11.06 -2.83 4.64
N MET A 62 10.68 -1.64 5.12
CA MET A 62 10.76 -0.37 4.37
C MET A 62 12.20 0.19 4.29
N LYS A 63 13.15 -0.35 5.07
CA LYS A 63 14.53 0.16 5.18
C LYS A 63 15.59 -0.83 4.70
N VAL A 64 15.31 -2.14 4.75
CA VAL A 64 16.26 -3.17 4.33
C VAL A 64 16.53 -3.09 2.83
N VAL A 65 17.78 -3.23 2.41
CA VAL A 65 18.14 -3.51 1.01
C VAL A 65 18.99 -4.77 0.93
N GLN A 66 18.50 -5.71 0.14
CA GLN A 66 19.09 -7.02 -0.12
C GLN A 66 19.73 -7.07 -1.52
N SER A 67 19.30 -6.21 -2.44
CA SER A 67 19.85 -6.08 -3.80
C SER A 67 19.58 -4.70 -4.39
N LEU A 68 20.49 -4.22 -5.25
CA LEU A 68 20.31 -2.99 -6.02
C LEU A 68 20.40 -3.24 -7.51
N ARG A 69 19.46 -2.64 -8.25
CA ARG A 69 19.45 -2.62 -9.72
C ARG A 69 19.43 -1.19 -10.22
N LEU A 70 20.46 -0.81 -10.95
CA LEU A 70 20.63 0.52 -11.54
C LEU A 70 20.28 0.44 -13.02
N LEU A 71 19.47 1.39 -13.47
CA LEU A 71 18.81 1.42 -14.78
C LEU A 71 19.16 2.75 -15.45
N PHE A 72 19.98 2.69 -16.50
CA PHE A 72 20.44 3.85 -17.26
C PHE A 72 19.63 3.94 -18.54
N TYR A 73 18.69 4.89 -18.55
CA TYR A 73 17.92 5.25 -19.73
C TYR A 73 18.66 6.35 -20.50
N ASN A 74 18.82 6.24 -21.81
CA ASN A 74 19.38 7.34 -22.61
C ASN A 74 18.48 8.58 -22.48
N ALA A 75 19.08 9.76 -22.26
CA ALA A 75 18.35 10.96 -21.83
C ALA A 75 17.34 11.45 -22.89
N GLN A 76 17.68 11.33 -24.18
CA GLN A 76 16.87 11.82 -25.29
C GLN A 76 15.75 10.82 -25.64
N SER A 77 16.09 9.57 -25.92
CA SER A 77 15.11 8.53 -26.31
C SER A 77 14.26 8.02 -25.13
N SER A 78 14.74 8.22 -23.90
CA SER A 78 14.15 7.68 -22.66
C SER A 78 13.92 6.15 -22.71
N LYS A 79 14.81 5.43 -23.41
CA LYS A 79 14.88 3.97 -23.51
C LYS A 79 15.98 3.41 -22.62
N LEU A 80 15.72 2.28 -21.96
CA LEU A 80 16.67 1.60 -21.09
C LEU A 80 17.77 0.92 -21.91
N GLU A 81 19.00 1.41 -21.80
CA GLU A 81 20.14 0.88 -22.54
C GLU A 81 21.03 -0.02 -21.69
N HIS A 82 21.25 0.36 -20.42
CA HIS A 82 22.14 -0.37 -19.53
C HIS A 82 21.50 -0.67 -18.18
N VAL A 83 21.74 -1.90 -17.72
CA VAL A 83 21.38 -2.39 -16.40
C VAL A 83 22.66 -2.75 -15.66
N ARG A 84 22.73 -2.46 -14.36
CA ARG A 84 23.77 -2.96 -13.45
C ARG A 84 23.12 -3.50 -12.18
N GLU A 85 23.40 -4.74 -11.82
CA GLU A 85 23.07 -5.29 -10.51
C GLU A 85 24.28 -5.08 -9.59
N VAL A 86 24.06 -4.59 -8.37
CA VAL A 86 25.11 -4.14 -7.44
C VAL A 86 24.81 -4.65 -6.03
N ALA A 87 25.87 -5.07 -5.31
CA ALA A 87 25.75 -5.47 -3.92
C ALA A 87 25.56 -4.24 -3.00
N PRO A 88 24.70 -4.31 -1.96
CA PRO A 88 24.35 -3.14 -1.15
C PRO A 88 25.42 -2.70 -0.14
N THR A 89 26.67 -3.14 -0.31
CA THR A 89 27.80 -2.86 0.61
C THR A 89 28.64 -1.65 0.19
N ALA A 90 28.43 -1.07 -1.00
CA ALA A 90 29.23 0.01 -1.57
C ALA A 90 28.40 1.27 -1.91
N LEU A 91 27.35 1.56 -1.14
CA LEU A 91 26.33 2.57 -1.49
C LEU A 91 26.88 4.00 -1.57
N SER A 92 27.75 4.36 -0.63
CA SER A 92 28.29 5.71 -0.50
C SER A 92 29.39 6.05 -1.50
N ASP A 93 29.95 5.05 -2.20
CA ASP A 93 31.07 5.21 -3.13
C ASP A 93 31.05 4.17 -4.26
N LEU A 94 30.06 4.29 -5.15
CA LEU A 94 29.81 3.32 -6.21
C LEU A 94 30.42 3.78 -7.54
N VAL A 95 31.56 3.22 -7.93
CA VAL A 95 32.18 3.46 -9.24
C VAL A 95 31.76 2.41 -10.27
N LEU A 96 31.22 2.84 -11.41
CA LEU A 96 30.67 1.97 -12.47
C LEU A 96 31.32 2.22 -13.82
N SER A 97 31.51 1.14 -14.59
CA SER A 97 32.01 1.20 -15.97
C SER A 97 30.87 1.08 -17.00
N LEU A 98 30.72 2.12 -17.81
CA LEU A 98 29.64 2.32 -18.79
C LEU A 98 30.19 3.09 -20.02
N PRO A 99 29.53 3.05 -21.19
CA PRO A 99 29.75 4.05 -22.24
C PRO A 99 29.50 5.47 -21.69
N LYS A 100 30.19 6.46 -22.25
CA LYS A 100 29.91 7.87 -21.95
C LYS A 100 28.73 8.33 -22.82
N ASP A 101 27.64 8.73 -22.18
CA ASP A 101 26.48 9.37 -22.78
C ASP A 101 25.72 10.18 -21.70
N ASP A 102 24.69 10.93 -22.09
CA ASP A 102 23.74 11.55 -21.16
C ASP A 102 22.65 10.54 -20.77
N TYR A 103 22.50 10.27 -19.46
CA TYR A 103 21.55 9.28 -18.95
C TYR A 103 20.55 9.86 -17.95
N LYS A 104 19.36 9.25 -17.91
CA LYS A 104 18.41 9.30 -16.79
C LYS A 104 18.54 8.01 -15.99
N LEU A 105 19.01 8.12 -14.75
CA LEU A 105 19.28 7.00 -13.86
C LEU A 105 18.12 6.75 -12.90
N VAL A 106 17.60 5.53 -12.91
CA VAL A 106 16.71 4.99 -11.88
C VAL A 106 17.45 3.90 -11.11
N VAL A 107 17.39 3.96 -9.79
CA VAL A 107 17.95 2.97 -8.87
C VAL A 107 16.79 2.27 -8.18
N MET A 108 16.81 0.94 -8.17
CA MET A 108 15.82 0.10 -7.50
C MET A 108 16.47 -0.72 -6.39
N GLY A 109 16.05 -0.54 -5.15
CA GLY A 109 16.27 -1.47 -4.05
C GLY A 109 15.22 -2.58 -4.09
N ASN A 110 15.63 -3.83 -3.84
CA ASN A 110 14.76 -5.01 -3.77
C ASN A 110 13.75 -5.17 -4.94
N PRO A 111 14.17 -5.04 -6.21
CA PRO A 111 13.26 -5.15 -7.35
C PRO A 111 12.63 -6.55 -7.44
N THR A 112 11.30 -6.60 -7.34
CA THR A 112 10.46 -7.80 -7.53
C THR A 112 10.51 -8.31 -8.98
N PRO A 113 10.10 -9.56 -9.26
CA PRO A 113 9.97 -10.07 -10.63
C PRO A 113 9.11 -9.16 -11.53
N GLU A 114 8.01 -8.62 -11.01
CA GLU A 114 7.12 -7.70 -11.72
C GLU A 114 7.81 -6.38 -12.08
N LEU A 115 8.53 -5.75 -11.14
CA LEU A 115 9.31 -4.54 -11.44
C LEU A 115 10.47 -4.84 -12.39
N LYS A 116 11.06 -6.03 -12.32
CA LYS A 116 12.10 -6.47 -13.27
C LYS A 116 11.56 -6.60 -14.69
N ALA A 117 10.32 -7.11 -14.86
CA ALA A 117 9.66 -7.23 -16.15
C ALA A 117 9.37 -5.86 -16.82
N LEU A 118 9.03 -4.83 -16.04
CA LEU A 118 8.88 -3.44 -16.55
C LEU A 118 10.20 -2.80 -17.00
N THR A 119 11.34 -3.41 -16.68
CA THR A 119 12.69 -2.85 -16.82
C THR A 119 13.62 -3.80 -17.57
N MET A 120 13.10 -4.37 -18.65
CA MET A 120 13.87 -5.10 -19.67
C MET A 120 14.60 -4.11 -20.61
N PRO A 121 15.74 -4.50 -21.22
CA PRO A 121 16.44 -3.65 -22.19
C PRO A 121 15.50 -3.15 -23.29
N GLY A 122 15.59 -1.87 -23.64
CA GLY A 122 14.69 -1.20 -24.59
C GLY A 122 13.34 -0.74 -24.00
N ALA A 123 13.02 -1.04 -22.74
CA ALA A 123 11.84 -0.49 -22.06
C ALA A 123 11.90 1.04 -21.98
N SER A 124 10.74 1.70 -22.05
CA SER A 124 10.66 3.16 -21.87
C SER A 124 10.59 3.52 -20.38
N LEU A 125 11.16 4.67 -20.01
CA LEU A 125 11.03 5.24 -18.66
C LEU A 125 9.56 5.44 -18.25
N ASP A 126 8.65 5.63 -19.21
CA ASP A 126 7.20 5.71 -19.00
C ASP A 126 6.61 4.48 -18.29
N GLN A 127 7.24 3.31 -18.38
CA GLN A 127 6.83 2.11 -17.62
C GLN A 127 6.98 2.31 -16.10
N LEU A 128 7.81 3.26 -15.68
CA LEU A 128 8.05 3.59 -14.27
C LEU A 128 7.47 4.95 -13.87
N SER A 129 7.46 5.95 -14.76
CA SER A 129 7.03 7.31 -14.44
C SER A 129 5.53 7.57 -14.64
N LYS A 130 4.81 6.73 -15.40
CA LYS A 130 3.36 6.88 -15.63
C LYS A 130 2.54 5.87 -14.81
N PRO A 131 1.30 6.20 -14.40
CA PRO A 131 0.44 5.28 -13.66
C PRO A 131 0.16 3.97 -14.42
N GLN A 132 0.55 2.84 -13.81
CA GLN A 132 0.36 1.49 -14.33
C GLN A 132 -0.64 0.71 -13.47
N ASN A 133 -1.34 -0.26 -14.05
CA ASN A 133 -2.26 -1.15 -13.32
C ASN A 133 -1.47 -2.23 -12.54
N ILE A 134 -0.82 -1.82 -11.45
CA ILE A 134 0.09 -2.65 -10.65
C ILE A 134 -0.55 -2.99 -9.29
N LYS A 135 -0.47 -4.27 -8.90
CA LYS A 135 -0.90 -4.77 -7.58
C LYS A 135 0.13 -4.42 -6.50
N GLY A 136 -0.30 -4.35 -5.23
CA GLY A 136 0.64 -4.15 -4.11
C GLY A 136 1.76 -5.19 -4.05
N SER A 137 1.48 -6.43 -4.47
CA SER A 137 2.44 -7.54 -4.56
C SER A 137 3.66 -7.27 -5.44
N ALA A 138 3.58 -6.35 -6.41
CA ALA A 138 4.73 -5.98 -7.21
C ALA A 138 5.76 -5.13 -6.45
N PHE A 139 5.47 -4.70 -5.22
CA PHE A 139 6.34 -3.79 -4.46
C PHE A 139 6.90 -4.41 -3.17
N TYR A 140 6.71 -5.71 -2.92
CA TYR A 140 7.28 -6.39 -1.77
C TYR A 140 7.73 -7.82 -2.08
N ILE A 141 8.63 -8.33 -1.23
CA ILE A 141 9.03 -9.73 -1.17
C ILE A 141 8.50 -10.27 0.16
N GLU A 142 7.80 -11.40 0.11
CA GLU A 142 7.23 -12.07 1.28
C GLU A 142 8.19 -13.11 1.86
N ASP A 143 8.18 -13.28 3.18
CA ASP A 143 8.66 -14.51 3.81
C ASP A 143 7.47 -15.47 3.96
N LEU A 144 7.38 -16.42 3.03
CA LEU A 144 6.32 -17.43 2.98
C LEU A 144 6.25 -18.34 4.22
N SER A 145 7.32 -18.39 5.04
CA SER A 145 7.33 -19.19 6.27
C SER A 145 6.61 -18.50 7.43
N THR A 146 6.56 -17.17 7.43
CA THR A 146 5.97 -16.33 8.48
C THR A 146 4.76 -15.51 8.00
N GLN A 147 4.48 -15.49 6.69
CA GLN A 147 3.48 -14.61 6.03
C GLN A 147 3.72 -13.11 6.31
N THR A 148 4.99 -12.75 6.52
CA THR A 148 5.41 -11.36 6.76
C THR A 148 6.08 -10.76 5.53
N VAL A 149 6.12 -9.43 5.46
CA VAL A 149 6.86 -8.73 4.40
C VAL A 149 8.35 -8.74 4.77
N LYS A 150 9.17 -9.41 3.97
CA LYS A 150 10.63 -9.52 4.15
C LYS A 150 11.38 -8.27 3.70
N SER A 151 10.92 -7.64 2.63
CA SER A 151 11.49 -6.39 2.11
C SER A 151 10.51 -5.71 1.16
N ILE A 152 10.59 -4.37 1.07
CA ILE A 152 9.82 -3.55 0.14
C ILE A 152 10.74 -3.02 -0.94
N ALA A 153 10.23 -2.88 -2.17
CA ALA A 153 10.96 -2.26 -3.26
C ALA A 153 11.17 -0.77 -2.97
N LEU A 154 12.38 -0.26 -3.19
CA LEU A 154 12.70 1.15 -3.06
C LEU A 154 13.07 1.74 -4.42
N LEU A 155 12.70 2.98 -4.67
CA LEU A 155 13.01 3.71 -5.91
C LEU A 155 13.46 5.13 -5.57
N ASN A 156 14.03 5.86 -6.54
CA ASN A 156 14.43 7.25 -6.37
C ASN A 156 13.30 8.12 -5.77
N GLU A 157 13.60 8.93 -4.75
CA GLU A 157 12.60 9.77 -4.07
C GLU A 157 12.00 10.85 -4.96
N GLN A 158 12.75 11.37 -5.93
CA GLN A 158 12.34 12.47 -6.80
C GLN A 158 12.46 12.10 -8.29
N GLY A 159 12.07 10.86 -8.64
CA GLY A 159 12.10 10.39 -10.03
C GLY A 159 13.51 10.13 -10.56
N ALA A 160 13.65 10.00 -11.89
CA ALA A 160 14.93 9.65 -12.51
C ALA A 160 15.95 10.79 -12.42
N VAL A 161 17.16 10.50 -11.94
CA VAL A 161 18.23 11.49 -11.75
C VAL A 161 19.01 11.65 -13.06
N HIS A 162 19.32 12.89 -13.46
CA HIS A 162 20.16 13.14 -14.63
C HIS A 162 21.64 12.87 -14.31
N VAL A 163 22.28 12.04 -15.14
CA VAL A 163 23.72 11.77 -15.11
C VAL A 163 24.29 12.26 -16.45
N PRO A 164 24.88 13.46 -16.51
CA PRO A 164 25.39 14.02 -17.76
C PRO A 164 26.65 13.28 -18.23
N SER A 165 26.91 13.32 -19.53
CA SER A 165 28.13 12.80 -20.15
C SER A 165 29.42 13.45 -19.62
N SER A 166 29.34 14.63 -18.98
CA SER A 166 30.44 15.27 -18.25
C SER A 166 30.78 14.63 -16.90
N ALA A 167 29.92 13.76 -16.35
CA ALA A 167 30.17 13.00 -15.13
C ALA A 167 31.16 11.83 -15.31
N PHE A 168 31.51 11.52 -16.56
CA PHE A 168 32.33 10.36 -16.92
C PHE A 168 33.81 10.71 -17.07
N SER A 169 34.67 9.88 -16.47
CA SER A 169 36.14 9.99 -16.55
C SER A 169 36.78 8.77 -17.22
N LEU A 170 38.02 8.95 -17.73
CA LEU A 170 38.80 7.85 -18.32
C LEU A 170 39.35 6.86 -17.28
N GLN A 171 39.53 7.27 -16.02
CA GLN A 171 39.99 6.40 -14.93
C GLN A 171 39.06 6.51 -13.71
N ALA A 172 38.80 5.38 -13.06
CA ALA A 172 37.92 5.25 -11.90
C ALA A 172 38.24 6.24 -10.76
N LYS A 173 39.52 6.47 -10.47
CA LYS A 173 39.99 7.39 -9.42
C LYS A 173 39.66 8.86 -9.68
N ASP A 174 39.53 9.25 -10.96
CA ASP A 174 39.31 10.63 -11.39
C ASP A 174 37.81 10.98 -11.44
N ALA A 175 36.93 9.97 -11.33
CA ALA A 175 35.48 10.14 -11.39
C ALA A 175 34.99 10.93 -10.17
N GLN A 176 34.30 12.05 -10.42
CA GLN A 176 33.78 12.91 -9.36
C GLN A 176 32.44 12.37 -8.85
N PRO A 177 32.20 12.36 -7.52
CA PRO A 177 30.96 11.86 -6.94
C PRO A 177 29.79 12.73 -7.40
N GLN A 178 28.77 12.07 -7.96
CA GLN A 178 27.52 12.71 -8.33
C GLN A 178 26.68 13.08 -7.09
N PRO A 179 25.70 14.00 -7.22
CA PRO A 179 24.71 14.26 -6.17
C PRO A 179 24.07 12.98 -5.65
N ALA A 180 23.73 12.98 -4.36
CA ALA A 180 23.20 11.80 -3.70
C ALA A 180 21.86 11.36 -4.29
N ILE A 181 21.78 10.09 -4.72
CA ILE A 181 20.56 9.46 -5.20
C ILE A 181 19.85 8.86 -3.99
N ARG A 182 18.87 9.58 -3.46
CA ARG A 182 18.04 9.13 -2.34
C ARG A 182 16.96 8.18 -2.80
N LEU A 183 16.74 7.12 -2.03
CA LEU A 183 15.67 6.15 -2.27
C LEU A 183 14.53 6.31 -1.25
N GLU A 184 13.32 5.94 -1.67
CA GLU A 184 12.12 5.87 -0.85
C GLU A 184 11.40 4.52 -1.06
N ALA A 185 10.76 3.99 -0.02
CA ALA A 185 9.97 2.76 -0.12
C ALA A 185 8.72 2.97 -1.00
N ALA A 186 8.45 2.02 -1.91
CA ALA A 186 7.35 2.11 -2.88
C ALA A 186 5.93 1.94 -2.28
N LEU A 187 5.84 1.57 -1.00
CA LEU A 187 4.60 1.42 -0.24
C LEU A 187 4.63 2.32 1.00
N ALA A 188 3.45 2.61 1.53
CA ALA A 188 3.23 3.15 2.86
C ALA A 188 2.91 2.04 3.87
N ARG A 189 3.06 2.32 5.17
CA ARG A 189 2.60 1.46 6.27
C ARG A 189 1.52 2.15 7.09
N VAL A 190 0.47 1.44 7.48
CA VAL A 190 -0.60 1.91 8.37
C VAL A 190 -0.68 0.97 9.58
N LEU A 191 -0.64 1.54 10.77
CA LEU A 191 -0.75 0.86 12.06
C LEU A 191 -1.97 1.43 12.78
N VAL A 192 -2.89 0.58 13.26
CA VAL A 192 -3.96 1.00 14.16
C VAL A 192 -3.71 0.35 15.52
N TYR A 193 -3.73 1.15 16.58
CA TYR A 193 -3.41 0.69 17.94
C TYR A 193 -4.18 1.47 19.00
N GLY A 194 -4.18 0.97 20.24
CA GLY A 194 -4.85 1.57 21.38
C GLY A 194 -5.95 0.68 21.95
N THR A 195 -6.25 0.90 23.23
CA THR A 195 -7.40 0.32 23.93
C THR A 195 -8.37 1.47 24.23
N PRO A 196 -9.42 1.68 23.41
CA PRO A 196 -10.27 2.85 23.57
C PRO A 196 -11.06 2.82 24.88
N LYS A 197 -11.31 4.01 25.43
CA LYS A 197 -12.39 4.22 26.39
C LYS A 197 -13.73 4.07 25.66
N LEU A 198 -14.59 3.19 26.15
CA LEU A 198 -15.95 3.01 25.63
C LEU A 198 -16.94 3.82 26.47
N VAL A 199 -17.83 4.57 25.83
CA VAL A 199 -18.88 5.34 26.50
C VAL A 199 -20.22 4.63 26.31
N GLY A 200 -20.96 4.40 27.41
CA GLY A 200 -22.26 3.70 27.36
C GLY A 200 -22.18 2.25 26.87
N GLY A 201 -21.00 1.62 26.96
CA GLY A 201 -20.77 0.28 26.45
C GLY A 201 -19.46 -0.35 26.91
N ARG A 202 -19.27 -1.61 26.52
CA ARG A 202 -18.12 -2.45 26.86
C ARG A 202 -17.66 -3.24 25.63
N ALA A 203 -16.43 -3.74 25.68
CA ALA A 203 -15.91 -4.59 24.61
C ALA A 203 -16.57 -5.97 24.63
N GLY A 204 -16.86 -6.51 23.45
CA GLY A 204 -17.13 -7.93 23.23
C GLY A 204 -15.84 -8.74 23.10
N GLN A 205 -15.99 -10.05 22.86
CA GLN A 205 -14.88 -11.02 22.85
C GLN A 205 -14.15 -11.16 21.50
N ALA A 206 -14.69 -10.62 20.41
CA ALA A 206 -14.07 -10.70 19.09
C ALA A 206 -12.91 -9.71 18.95
N SER A 207 -11.77 -10.12 18.37
CA SER A 207 -10.64 -9.20 18.18
C SER A 207 -10.99 -7.99 17.31
N ALA A 208 -10.61 -6.79 17.74
CA ALA A 208 -10.68 -5.59 16.91
C ALA A 208 -9.70 -5.69 15.73
N LYS A 209 -10.16 -5.35 14.54
CA LYS A 209 -9.43 -5.51 13.27
C LYS A 209 -9.66 -4.34 12.36
N PHE A 210 -8.75 -4.11 11.41
CA PHE A 210 -8.87 -3.03 10.45
C PHE A 210 -8.46 -3.43 9.03
N LEU A 211 -9.05 -2.75 8.05
CA LEU A 211 -8.77 -2.90 6.62
C LEU A 211 -8.47 -1.51 6.03
N ILE A 212 -7.40 -1.40 5.23
CA ILE A 212 -7.12 -0.19 4.45
C ILE A 212 -7.92 -0.26 3.15
N ASN A 213 -8.76 0.75 2.88
CA ASN A 213 -9.67 0.78 1.74
C ASN A 213 -9.52 2.08 0.92
N SER A 214 -10.24 2.17 -0.20
CA SER A 214 -10.19 3.28 -1.16
C SER A 214 -8.77 3.53 -1.73
N LEU A 215 -7.98 2.46 -1.91
CA LEU A 215 -6.64 2.54 -2.47
C LEU A 215 -6.66 2.67 -4.00
N ALA A 216 -5.71 3.42 -4.55
CA ALA A 216 -5.59 3.63 -5.99
C ALA A 216 -5.29 2.30 -6.73
N ARG A 217 -6.03 2.00 -7.80
CA ARG A 217 -5.79 0.83 -8.66
C ARG A 217 -4.52 1.00 -9.49
N ARG A 218 -4.30 2.20 -10.03
CA ARG A 218 -3.15 2.53 -10.88
C ARG A 218 -2.16 3.40 -10.10
N VAL A 219 -0.88 3.05 -10.17
CA VAL A 219 0.22 3.79 -9.52
C VAL A 219 1.44 3.80 -10.42
N ALA A 220 2.24 4.86 -10.38
CA ALA A 220 3.54 4.91 -11.05
C ALA A 220 4.61 4.31 -10.11
N PRO A 221 5.47 3.37 -10.58
CA PRO A 221 6.59 2.87 -9.78
C PRO A 221 7.50 3.97 -9.22
N LEU A 222 7.83 4.99 -10.00
CA LEU A 222 8.42 6.24 -9.50
C LEU A 222 7.30 7.19 -9.05
N ARG A 223 7.44 7.82 -7.89
CA ARG A 223 6.45 8.78 -7.36
C ARG A 223 6.32 9.99 -8.30
N PRO A 224 5.11 10.35 -8.75
CA PRO A 224 4.87 11.62 -9.40
C PRO A 224 4.98 12.75 -8.36
N LEU A 225 5.85 13.73 -8.63
CA LEU A 225 6.08 14.85 -7.70
C LEU A 225 4.78 15.63 -7.45
N GLY A 226 4.57 16.01 -6.21
CA GLY A 226 3.33 16.63 -5.74
C GLY A 226 3.46 18.13 -5.49
N LEU A 227 2.53 18.64 -4.69
CA LEU A 227 2.72 19.91 -3.99
C LEU A 227 3.43 19.66 -2.65
N LEU A 228 4.16 20.66 -2.19
CA LEU A 228 4.67 20.74 -0.84
C LEU A 228 3.57 21.21 0.13
N SER A 229 3.83 21.10 1.44
CA SER A 229 2.95 21.64 2.51
C SER A 229 2.74 23.16 2.41
N SER A 230 3.67 23.88 1.78
CA SER A 230 3.54 25.30 1.42
C SER A 230 2.56 25.57 0.27
N GLY A 231 2.12 24.54 -0.47
CA GLY A 231 1.34 24.65 -1.70
C GLY A 231 2.17 24.78 -2.98
N GLU A 232 3.49 24.97 -2.88
CA GLU A 232 4.39 25.08 -4.04
C GLU A 232 4.67 23.71 -4.69
N PRO A 233 4.92 23.62 -6.01
CA PRO A 233 5.31 22.37 -6.66
C PRO A 233 6.68 21.85 -6.19
N GLU A 234 6.75 20.57 -5.84
CA GLU A 234 8.02 19.87 -5.57
C GLU A 234 8.88 19.75 -6.83
N GLN A 235 10.20 19.93 -6.71
CA GLN A 235 11.14 19.85 -7.83
C GLN A 235 12.31 18.89 -7.55
N VAL A 236 12.87 18.30 -8.60
CA VAL A 236 13.98 17.34 -8.48
C VAL A 236 15.22 18.04 -7.90
N GLY A 237 15.66 17.59 -6.72
CA GLY A 237 16.83 18.16 -6.04
C GLY A 237 16.57 19.45 -5.27
N ASP A 238 15.31 19.83 -5.05
CA ASP A 238 14.93 21.04 -4.29
C ASP A 238 15.34 21.03 -2.81
N GLY A 239 15.74 19.86 -2.28
CA GLY A 239 16.10 19.69 -0.88
C GLY A 239 14.91 19.74 0.08
N SER A 240 13.67 19.72 -0.44
CA SER A 240 12.45 19.69 0.37
C SER A 240 12.48 18.52 1.37
N ALA A 241 11.99 18.76 2.59
CA ALA A 241 11.93 17.72 3.60
C ALA A 241 10.82 16.72 3.27
N THR A 242 11.06 15.41 3.48
CA THR A 242 10.08 14.35 3.18
C THR A 242 8.74 14.57 3.88
N LYS A 243 8.74 15.19 5.06
CA LYS A 243 7.54 15.53 5.84
C LYS A 243 6.65 16.62 5.21
N ASP A 244 7.18 17.36 4.24
CA ASP A 244 6.50 18.44 3.56
C ASP A 244 6.09 18.06 2.14
N ARG A 245 6.45 16.86 1.65
CA ARG A 245 6.10 16.39 0.30
C ARG A 245 4.79 15.61 0.28
N TYR A 246 3.85 16.02 -0.56
CA TYR A 246 2.75 15.16 -1.00
C TYR A 246 3.14 14.37 -2.27
N ALA A 247 2.19 13.71 -2.93
CA ALA A 247 2.39 13.13 -4.27
C ALA A 247 1.29 13.56 -5.24
N SER A 248 1.60 13.60 -6.53
CA SER A 248 0.60 13.73 -7.59
C SER A 248 0.16 12.34 -8.08
N GLY A 249 -0.94 12.27 -8.83
CA GLY A 249 -1.53 11.03 -9.29
C GLY A 249 -2.43 11.21 -10.50
N GLU A 250 -2.92 10.10 -11.06
CA GLU A 250 -3.78 10.08 -12.26
C GLU A 250 -5.01 10.99 -12.14
N LEU A 251 -5.59 11.09 -10.94
CA LEU A 251 -6.75 11.94 -10.67
C LEU A 251 -6.41 13.44 -10.62
N PHE A 252 -5.16 13.87 -10.43
CA PHE A 252 -4.84 15.31 -10.39
C PHE A 252 -5.05 16.01 -11.74
N SER A 253 -4.83 15.30 -12.85
CA SER A 253 -5.09 15.81 -14.20
C SER A 253 -6.45 15.38 -14.76
N ALA A 254 -7.01 14.27 -14.29
CA ALA A 254 -8.31 13.77 -14.73
C ALA A 254 -9.52 14.33 -13.96
N TRP A 255 -9.31 14.93 -12.79
CA TRP A 255 -10.41 15.43 -11.95
C TRP A 255 -11.07 16.68 -12.51
N SER A 256 -12.40 16.64 -12.53
CA SER A 256 -13.29 17.78 -12.71
C SER A 256 -14.52 17.55 -11.82
N PRO A 257 -15.18 18.60 -11.30
CA PRO A 257 -16.46 18.48 -10.59
C PRO A 257 -17.56 17.76 -11.41
N SER A 258 -17.39 17.66 -12.73
CA SER A 258 -18.30 16.95 -13.64
C SER A 258 -17.95 15.47 -13.87
N VAL A 259 -16.86 14.95 -13.28
CA VAL A 259 -16.48 13.53 -13.40
C VAL A 259 -17.51 12.66 -12.69
N SER A 260 -18.01 11.63 -13.38
CA SER A 260 -18.98 10.72 -12.79
C SER A 260 -18.35 9.92 -11.62
N LEU A 261 -19.11 9.67 -10.56
CA LEU A 261 -18.63 8.86 -9.43
C LEU A 261 -18.18 7.47 -9.87
N SER A 262 -18.87 6.86 -10.85
CA SER A 262 -18.46 5.56 -11.41
C SER A 262 -17.10 5.63 -12.10
N THR A 263 -16.73 6.77 -12.71
CA THR A 263 -15.37 7.03 -13.19
C THR A 263 -14.40 7.18 -12.01
N LEU A 264 -14.69 8.06 -11.04
CA LEU A 264 -13.83 8.29 -9.87
C LEU A 264 -13.52 6.98 -9.14
N ILE A 265 -14.55 6.21 -8.78
CA ILE A 265 -14.41 4.96 -8.01
C ILE A 265 -13.84 3.84 -8.88
N ALA A 266 -13.94 3.89 -10.21
CA ALA A 266 -13.17 3.00 -11.08
C ALA A 266 -11.65 3.21 -10.99
N HIS A 267 -11.15 4.35 -10.47
CA HIS A 267 -9.72 4.52 -10.14
C HIS A 267 -9.33 3.90 -8.78
N HIS A 268 -10.28 3.63 -7.88
CA HIS A 268 -10.03 3.01 -6.57
C HIS A 268 -10.42 1.51 -6.56
N THR A 269 -9.86 0.73 -5.63
CA THR A 269 -10.04 -0.73 -5.63
C THR A 269 -11.49 -1.16 -5.38
N LYS A 270 -12.02 -2.08 -6.22
CA LYS A 270 -13.39 -2.63 -6.13
C LYS A 270 -13.74 -3.38 -4.82
N SER A 271 -12.86 -3.42 -3.82
CA SER A 271 -13.14 -3.98 -2.48
C SER A 271 -14.01 -3.06 -1.61
N THR A 272 -14.60 -2.02 -2.19
CA THR A 272 -15.58 -1.14 -1.54
C THR A 272 -16.85 -1.85 -1.06
N ALA A 273 -17.07 -3.11 -1.44
CA ALA A 273 -18.31 -3.86 -1.18
C ALA A 273 -18.10 -5.31 -0.67
N SER A 274 -16.93 -5.69 -0.14
CA SER A 274 -16.75 -7.05 0.41
C SER A 274 -15.78 -7.14 1.60
N HIS A 275 -16.16 -7.94 2.60
CA HIS A 275 -15.32 -8.34 3.74
C HIS A 275 -14.06 -9.13 3.34
N ALA A 276 -13.94 -9.52 2.07
CA ALA A 276 -12.84 -10.29 1.49
C ALA A 276 -11.59 -9.43 1.28
N GLY A 277 -10.98 -9.00 2.39
CA GLY A 277 -9.69 -8.31 2.42
C GLY A 277 -8.77 -8.93 3.47
N ASN A 278 -7.47 -8.64 3.36
CA ASN A 278 -6.51 -9.00 4.41
C ASN A 278 -6.68 -8.00 5.55
N TRP A 279 -7.30 -8.43 6.65
CA TRP A 279 -7.48 -7.62 7.85
C TRP A 279 -6.22 -7.64 8.72
N ALA A 280 -5.76 -6.47 9.15
CA ALA A 280 -4.76 -6.34 10.20
C ALA A 280 -5.45 -6.31 11.58
N GLU A 281 -4.75 -6.67 12.64
CA GLU A 281 -5.26 -6.57 14.02
C GLU A 281 -4.98 -5.19 14.61
N VAL A 282 -5.92 -4.67 15.40
CA VAL A 282 -5.68 -3.51 16.26
C VAL A 282 -4.95 -3.99 17.51
N LYS A 283 -3.79 -3.41 17.82
CA LYS A 283 -3.00 -3.81 19.01
C LYS A 283 -3.15 -2.82 20.16
N PRO A 284 -3.16 -3.24 21.43
CA PRO A 284 -3.22 -2.34 22.59
C PRO A 284 -2.19 -1.19 22.62
N SER A 285 -0.98 -1.38 22.06
CA SER A 285 0.07 -0.36 22.03
C SER A 285 0.81 -0.30 20.69
N LEU A 286 1.51 0.82 20.46
CA LEU A 286 2.33 1.03 19.27
C LEU A 286 3.45 -0.02 19.14
N ASP A 287 4.17 -0.30 20.22
CA ASP A 287 5.26 -1.30 20.22
C ASP A 287 4.75 -2.69 19.77
N GLN A 288 3.55 -3.06 20.21
CA GLN A 288 2.91 -4.31 19.79
C GLN A 288 2.49 -4.26 18.32
N ALA A 289 1.96 -3.14 17.83
CA ALA A 289 1.63 -2.96 16.41
C ALA A 289 2.88 -3.05 15.51
N GLN A 290 3.99 -2.44 15.94
CA GLN A 290 5.29 -2.50 15.24
C GLN A 290 5.93 -3.89 15.32
N GLY A 291 5.72 -4.63 16.41
CA GLY A 291 6.17 -6.02 16.56
C GLY A 291 5.38 -7.06 15.76
N THR A 292 4.20 -6.70 15.21
CA THR A 292 3.31 -7.65 14.50
C THR A 292 2.88 -7.17 13.12
N ILE A 293 3.76 -6.46 12.40
CA ILE A 293 3.46 -5.91 11.07
C ILE A 293 3.24 -7.05 10.05
N ALA A 294 2.02 -7.16 9.54
CA ALA A 294 1.64 -8.09 8.49
C ALA A 294 1.54 -7.41 7.12
N LEU A 295 1.32 -8.19 6.05
CA LEU A 295 1.04 -7.66 4.71
C LEU A 295 -0.14 -6.67 4.70
N ALA A 296 -1.17 -6.92 5.51
CA ALA A 296 -2.36 -6.08 5.63
C ALA A 296 -2.08 -4.63 6.08
N ASN A 297 -0.92 -4.38 6.70
CA ASN A 297 -0.50 -3.05 7.13
C ASN A 297 0.06 -2.19 5.99
N TYR A 298 0.34 -2.74 4.80
CA TYR A 298 0.97 -2.00 3.73
C TYR A 298 -0.03 -1.51 2.67
N ALA A 299 0.12 -0.26 2.26
CA ALA A 299 -0.75 0.42 1.31
C ALA A 299 0.03 0.96 0.11
N LYS A 300 -0.59 0.90 -1.07
CA LYS A 300 -0.10 1.62 -2.24
C LYS A 300 -0.36 3.11 -2.10
N GLU A 301 0.51 3.91 -2.71
CA GLU A 301 0.27 5.34 -2.86
C GLU A 301 -1.11 5.63 -3.44
N SER A 302 -1.88 6.45 -2.74
CA SER A 302 -3.28 6.76 -3.02
C SER A 302 -3.52 8.20 -2.62
N VAL A 303 -3.52 9.09 -3.61
CA VAL A 303 -3.54 10.55 -3.42
C VAL A 303 -4.61 11.19 -4.31
N LEU A 304 -5.14 12.33 -3.86
CA LEU A 304 -6.30 12.99 -4.44
C LEU A 304 -6.11 14.51 -4.50
N PRO A 305 -6.57 15.20 -5.56
CA PRO A 305 -6.72 16.64 -5.51
C PRO A 305 -7.81 17.02 -4.49
N PRO A 306 -7.72 18.16 -3.78
CA PRO A 306 -8.61 18.42 -2.64
C PRO A 306 -10.09 18.56 -2.98
N ALA A 307 -10.40 18.97 -4.21
CA ALA A 307 -11.77 19.00 -4.73
C ALA A 307 -12.41 17.60 -4.87
N ALA A 308 -11.62 16.51 -4.76
CA ALA A 308 -12.06 15.12 -4.80
C ALA A 308 -12.18 14.47 -3.41
N PHE A 309 -12.10 15.23 -2.32
CA PHE A 309 -12.23 14.70 -0.95
C PHE A 309 -13.68 14.33 -0.60
N VAL A 310 -14.14 13.19 -1.10
CA VAL A 310 -15.43 12.56 -0.82
C VAL A 310 -15.25 11.21 -0.13
N GLU A 311 -16.23 10.83 0.69
CA GLU A 311 -16.23 9.61 1.51
C GLU A 311 -15.86 8.32 0.74
N GLY A 312 -16.40 8.12 -0.47
CA GLY A 312 -16.13 6.92 -1.27
C GLY A 312 -14.77 6.85 -1.95
N ALA A 313 -14.01 7.96 -1.97
CA ALA A 313 -12.73 8.06 -2.71
C ALA A 313 -11.52 8.23 -1.79
N VAL A 314 -11.67 8.93 -0.66
CA VAL A 314 -10.55 9.20 0.25
C VAL A 314 -10.04 7.91 0.90
N PRO A 315 -8.72 7.63 0.85
CA PRO A 315 -8.12 6.49 1.54
C PRO A 315 -8.48 6.47 3.03
N CYS A 316 -9.00 5.34 3.48
CA CYS A 316 -9.52 5.19 4.83
C CYS A 316 -9.15 3.84 5.44
N VAL A 317 -9.19 3.79 6.76
CA VAL A 317 -9.33 2.55 7.50
C VAL A 317 -10.82 2.27 7.72
N VAL A 318 -11.25 1.05 7.38
CA VAL A 318 -12.48 0.46 7.92
C VAL A 318 -12.10 -0.30 9.18
N LEU A 319 -12.48 0.23 10.35
CA LEU A 319 -12.30 -0.42 11.65
C LEU A 319 -13.49 -1.33 11.95
N SER A 320 -13.22 -2.56 12.37
CA SER A 320 -14.18 -3.48 12.98
C SER A 320 -13.87 -3.59 14.47
N TYR A 321 -14.81 -3.20 15.33
CA TYR A 321 -14.64 -3.20 16.79
C TYR A 321 -15.83 -3.88 17.50
N PRO A 322 -15.59 -4.73 18.51
CA PRO A 322 -16.65 -5.42 19.25
C PRO A 322 -17.33 -4.50 20.28
N PHE A 323 -18.35 -3.73 19.90
CA PHE A 323 -19.07 -2.85 20.83
C PHE A 323 -20.33 -3.52 21.36
N ILE A 324 -20.52 -3.57 22.68
CA ILE A 324 -21.76 -4.00 23.34
C ILE A 324 -22.30 -2.85 24.20
N PRO A 325 -23.54 -2.37 23.98
CA PRO A 325 -24.19 -1.40 24.85
C PRO A 325 -24.23 -1.87 26.32
N GLU A 326 -24.02 -0.95 27.26
CA GLU A 326 -23.90 -1.28 28.69
C GLU A 326 -25.19 -1.88 29.28
N THR A 327 -26.34 -1.56 28.69
CA THR A 327 -27.65 -2.14 29.05
C THR A 327 -27.81 -3.61 28.67
N LEU A 328 -26.86 -4.21 27.93
CA LEU A 328 -26.95 -5.59 27.45
C LEU A 328 -25.95 -6.54 28.11
N THR A 329 -26.49 -7.62 28.66
CA THR A 329 -25.76 -8.86 28.94
C THR A 329 -26.02 -9.82 27.78
N LEU A 330 -24.94 -10.33 27.18
CA LEU A 330 -24.97 -11.18 25.99
C LEU A 330 -24.21 -12.48 26.27
N GLU A 331 -24.67 -13.58 25.67
CA GLU A 331 -23.98 -14.87 25.68
C GLU A 331 -22.76 -14.87 24.74
N GLN A 332 -21.90 -15.88 24.85
CA GLN A 332 -20.66 -15.93 24.06
C GLN A 332 -20.97 -16.07 22.56
N GLY A 333 -20.61 -15.05 21.78
CA GLY A 333 -20.85 -15.01 20.34
C GLY A 333 -22.25 -14.51 19.95
N GLU A 334 -23.10 -14.17 20.91
CA GLU A 334 -24.42 -13.59 20.64
C GLU A 334 -24.26 -12.18 20.01
N GLY A 335 -25.06 -11.88 18.98
CA GLY A 335 -25.20 -10.52 18.47
C GLY A 335 -26.16 -9.67 19.30
N TRP A 336 -26.40 -8.44 18.85
CA TRP A 336 -27.41 -7.57 19.44
C TRP A 336 -28.04 -6.66 18.39
N VAL A 337 -29.18 -6.08 18.74
CA VAL A 337 -30.03 -5.30 17.84
C VAL A 337 -30.27 -3.91 18.40
N SER A 338 -30.19 -2.89 17.56
CA SER A 338 -30.71 -1.55 17.86
C SER A 338 -31.97 -1.24 17.06
N TYR A 339 -32.92 -0.58 17.70
CA TYR A 339 -34.09 0.04 17.05
C TYR A 339 -34.48 1.31 17.81
N GLN A 340 -34.54 2.46 17.12
CA GLN A 340 -34.94 3.75 17.70
C GLN A 340 -34.25 4.13 19.03
N GLY A 341 -32.97 3.77 19.19
CA GLY A 341 -32.19 4.04 20.42
C GLY A 341 -32.33 3.00 21.53
N HIS A 342 -33.25 2.04 21.39
CA HIS A 342 -33.34 0.86 22.27
C HIS A 342 -32.40 -0.25 21.79
N TYR A 343 -32.07 -1.15 22.71
CA TYR A 343 -31.12 -2.24 22.49
C TYR A 343 -31.68 -3.58 23.00
N TYR A 344 -31.52 -4.64 22.20
CA TYR A 344 -32.05 -5.98 22.48
C TYR A 344 -30.95 -7.01 22.20
N GLY A 345 -30.79 -8.02 23.06
CA GLY A 345 -29.97 -9.20 22.74
C GLY A 345 -30.60 -10.00 21.59
N GLU A 346 -29.78 -10.64 20.74
CA GLU A 346 -30.27 -11.45 19.62
C GLU A 346 -31.25 -12.55 20.08
N ARG A 347 -30.92 -13.24 21.19
CA ARG A 347 -31.79 -14.28 21.76
C ARG A 347 -33.10 -13.70 22.29
N ALA A 348 -33.05 -12.50 22.88
CA ALA A 348 -34.23 -11.82 23.39
C ALA A 348 -35.19 -11.43 22.24
N LEU A 349 -34.67 -10.83 21.16
CA LEU A 349 -35.50 -10.46 20.01
C LEU A 349 -36.05 -11.70 19.28
N LYS A 350 -35.25 -12.76 19.13
CA LYS A 350 -35.75 -14.05 18.60
C LYS A 350 -36.95 -14.56 19.40
N ALA A 351 -36.88 -14.56 20.73
CA ALA A 351 -38.00 -14.97 21.58
C ALA A 351 -39.26 -14.08 21.43
N MET A 352 -39.10 -12.76 21.22
CA MET A 352 -40.22 -11.86 20.91
C MET A 352 -40.86 -12.20 19.55
N ILE A 353 -40.02 -12.55 18.55
CA ILE A 353 -40.48 -13.00 17.22
C ILE A 353 -41.25 -14.32 17.33
N SER A 354 -40.71 -15.34 18.01
CA SER A 354 -41.36 -16.66 18.17
C SER A 354 -42.69 -16.58 18.91
N SER A 355 -42.76 -15.76 19.95
CA SER A 355 -43.95 -15.64 20.82
C SER A 355 -44.98 -14.62 20.31
N GLY A 356 -44.60 -13.72 19.40
CA GLY A 356 -45.39 -12.57 19.00
C GLY A 356 -45.52 -11.49 20.09
N ASN A 357 -44.85 -11.64 21.24
CA ASN A 357 -44.95 -10.74 22.38
C ASN A 357 -43.76 -9.77 22.44
N TYR A 358 -44.05 -8.48 22.19
CA TYR A 358 -43.07 -7.39 22.20
C TYR A 358 -43.16 -6.51 23.46
N SER A 359 -43.85 -6.98 24.51
CA SER A 359 -43.98 -6.27 25.80
C SER A 359 -44.54 -4.83 25.68
N GLY A 360 -45.35 -4.57 24.65
CA GLY A 360 -45.93 -3.25 24.36
C GLY A 360 -45.16 -2.41 23.33
N ASP A 361 -44.00 -2.88 22.83
CA ASP A 361 -43.23 -2.21 21.77
C ASP A 361 -43.83 -2.46 20.38
N GLU A 362 -44.95 -1.79 20.12
CA GLU A 362 -45.69 -1.86 18.85
C GLU A 362 -44.90 -1.31 17.65
N ALA A 363 -43.98 -0.37 17.89
CA ALA A 363 -43.11 0.18 16.85
C ALA A 363 -42.11 -0.88 16.37
N LEU A 364 -41.42 -1.55 17.30
CA LEU A 364 -40.54 -2.67 16.97
C LEU A 364 -41.32 -3.82 16.31
N ARG A 365 -42.50 -4.19 16.83
CA ARG A 365 -43.35 -5.23 16.22
C ARG A 365 -43.66 -4.92 14.75
N THR A 366 -44.04 -3.67 14.47
CA THR A 366 -44.35 -3.20 13.12
C THR A 366 -43.13 -3.25 12.20
N ALA A 367 -41.97 -2.75 12.67
CA ALA A 367 -40.73 -2.77 11.90
C ALA A 367 -40.23 -4.20 11.62
N VAL A 368 -40.34 -5.12 12.58
CA VAL A 368 -39.99 -6.55 12.40
C VAL A 368 -40.85 -7.19 11.32
N GLN A 369 -42.16 -6.92 11.32
CA GLN A 369 -43.10 -7.41 10.30
C GLN A 369 -42.81 -6.83 8.92
N GLN A 370 -42.57 -5.51 8.82
CA GLN A 370 -42.25 -4.83 7.56
C GLN A 370 -40.91 -5.29 6.97
N ALA A 371 -39.89 -5.48 7.82
CA ALA A 371 -38.58 -6.02 7.43
C ALA A 371 -38.60 -7.53 7.10
N GLY A 372 -39.74 -8.20 7.28
CA GLY A 372 -39.92 -9.64 7.03
C GLY A 372 -39.03 -10.53 7.90
N LEU A 373 -38.75 -10.11 9.14
CA LEU A 373 -37.80 -10.79 10.01
C LEU A 373 -38.41 -12.03 10.68
N SER A 374 -37.57 -13.06 10.80
CA SER A 374 -37.85 -14.32 11.47
C SER A 374 -36.61 -14.75 12.28
N GLU A 375 -36.72 -15.81 13.07
CA GLU A 375 -35.58 -16.33 13.85
C GLU A 375 -34.35 -16.68 13.00
N THR A 376 -34.53 -17.04 11.73
CA THR A 376 -33.45 -17.38 10.79
C THR A 376 -32.82 -16.15 10.11
N SER A 377 -33.39 -14.96 10.27
CA SER A 377 -32.89 -13.72 9.66
C SER A 377 -31.58 -13.21 10.26
N PHE A 378 -31.21 -13.70 11.45
CA PHE A 378 -30.02 -13.30 12.21
C PHE A 378 -28.76 -14.09 11.85
N SER A 379 -28.74 -14.73 10.68
CA SER A 379 -27.56 -15.47 10.18
C SER A 379 -26.43 -14.55 9.73
N GLU A 380 -26.72 -13.32 9.29
CA GLU A 380 -25.76 -12.28 8.93
C GLU A 380 -26.20 -10.91 9.47
N ALA A 381 -25.26 -9.97 9.62
CA ALA A 381 -25.56 -8.60 10.03
C ALA A 381 -26.41 -7.86 8.97
N PHE A 382 -27.32 -6.99 9.41
CA PHE A 382 -28.21 -6.24 8.51
C PHE A 382 -28.67 -4.89 9.09
N GLU A 383 -29.18 -4.03 8.20
CA GLU A 383 -30.00 -2.86 8.53
C GLU A 383 -31.26 -2.89 7.65
N ARG A 384 -32.46 -2.90 8.26
CA ARG A 384 -33.78 -2.98 7.59
C ARG A 384 -34.84 -2.29 8.45
N GLU A 385 -35.67 -1.41 7.88
CA GLU A 385 -36.73 -0.68 8.60
C GLU A 385 -36.26 -0.01 9.92
N GLY A 386 -35.02 0.50 9.93
CA GLY A 386 -34.39 1.09 11.13
C GLY A 386 -33.91 0.09 12.18
N ILE A 387 -34.15 -1.22 12.00
CA ILE A 387 -33.59 -2.30 12.82
C ILE A 387 -32.17 -2.59 12.34
N ARG A 388 -31.20 -2.52 13.27
CA ARG A 388 -29.76 -2.76 13.04
C ARG A 388 -29.30 -3.97 13.82
N PHE A 389 -28.87 -5.05 13.15
CA PHE A 389 -28.36 -6.25 13.80
C PHE A 389 -26.84 -6.38 13.70
N TYR A 390 -26.18 -6.30 14.85
CA TYR A 390 -24.74 -6.37 15.06
C TYR A 390 -24.34 -7.82 15.40
N LYS A 391 -24.18 -8.64 14.35
CA LYS A 391 -23.72 -10.04 14.49
C LYS A 391 -22.38 -10.10 15.24
N ASN A 392 -22.28 -10.99 16.23
CA ASN A 392 -21.12 -11.14 17.12
C ASN A 392 -20.68 -9.82 17.82
N ALA A 393 -21.62 -8.88 18.00
CA ALA A 393 -21.38 -7.52 18.52
C ALA A 393 -20.38 -6.65 17.72
N LEU A 394 -20.10 -6.99 16.45
CA LEU A 394 -19.18 -6.21 15.61
C LEU A 394 -19.83 -4.94 15.08
N SER A 395 -19.14 -3.82 15.23
CA SER A 395 -19.49 -2.51 14.67
C SER A 395 -18.39 -2.02 13.73
N TYR A 396 -18.79 -1.41 12.60
CA TYR A 396 -17.88 -0.86 11.60
C TYR A 396 -17.82 0.67 11.63
N TYR A 397 -16.60 1.22 11.56
CA TYR A 397 -16.32 2.65 11.58
C TYR A 397 -15.40 3.02 10.41
N LEU A 398 -15.53 4.25 9.90
CA LEU A 398 -14.70 4.80 8.82
C LEU A 398 -13.76 5.86 9.39
N VAL A 399 -12.46 5.70 9.17
CA VAL A 399 -11.42 6.63 9.59
C VAL A 399 -10.60 7.04 8.37
N TYR A 400 -10.79 8.26 7.88
CA TYR A 400 -10.01 8.77 6.76
C TYR A 400 -8.56 9.01 7.19
N ILE A 401 -7.62 8.58 6.34
CA ILE A 401 -6.18 8.70 6.63
C ILE A 401 -5.74 10.11 6.23
N ARG A 402 -5.27 10.86 7.23
CA ARG A 402 -4.67 12.18 7.02
C ARG A 402 -3.20 12.04 6.68
N HIS A 403 -2.69 12.93 5.84
CA HIS A 403 -1.26 12.98 5.51
C HIS A 403 -0.59 14.20 6.13
N PHE A 404 -1.11 15.40 5.89
CA PHE A 404 -0.68 16.61 6.60
C PHE A 404 -1.46 16.79 7.91
N SER A 405 -0.80 17.42 8.90
CA SER A 405 -1.42 17.78 10.19
C SER A 405 -2.41 18.95 10.05
N ASP A 406 -3.12 19.28 11.12
CA ASP A 406 -4.01 20.43 11.13
C ASP A 406 -3.24 21.77 10.99
N GLU A 407 -1.97 21.84 11.40
CA GLU A 407 -1.09 23.00 11.15
C GLU A 407 -0.65 23.08 9.68
N GLN A 408 -0.27 21.94 9.08
CA GLN A 408 0.18 21.87 7.70
C GLN A 408 -1.00 22.03 6.70
N ALA A 409 -2.22 21.64 7.07
CA ALA A 409 -3.37 21.59 6.17
C ALA A 409 -4.70 21.94 6.89
N PRO A 410 -4.87 23.18 7.40
CA PRO A 410 -5.91 23.54 8.39
C PRO A 410 -7.36 23.46 7.92
N LEU A 411 -7.64 23.53 6.62
CA LEU A 411 -8.99 23.46 6.08
C LEU A 411 -9.28 22.03 5.61
N MET A 412 -10.54 21.58 5.75
CA MET A 412 -10.95 20.23 5.30
C MET A 412 -10.69 19.96 3.80
N HIS A 413 -10.49 21.02 3.00
CA HIS A 413 -10.16 20.98 1.57
C HIS A 413 -8.74 21.50 1.27
N SER A 414 -7.84 21.56 2.25
CA SER A 414 -6.42 21.91 2.04
C SER A 414 -5.69 20.87 1.19
N ALA A 415 -4.74 21.32 0.38
CA ALA A 415 -3.80 20.44 -0.33
C ALA A 415 -3.16 19.44 0.62
N GLY A 416 -3.10 18.16 0.23
CA GLY A 416 -2.45 17.10 0.99
C GLY A 416 -3.06 16.73 2.36
N ARG A 417 -4.22 17.28 2.77
CA ARG A 417 -4.83 16.94 4.06
C ARG A 417 -5.11 15.44 4.21
N TYR A 418 -5.69 14.83 3.19
CA TYR A 418 -5.99 13.39 3.16
C TYR A 418 -5.16 12.66 2.10
N GLY A 419 -4.86 11.39 2.36
CA GLY A 419 -4.21 10.50 1.39
C GLY A 419 -3.14 9.63 2.01
N VAL A 420 -2.62 8.71 1.20
CA VAL A 420 -1.53 7.80 1.54
C VAL A 420 -0.41 8.03 0.54
N VAL A 421 0.59 8.83 0.90
CA VAL A 421 1.87 8.94 0.19
C VAL A 421 2.76 7.78 0.62
N ARG A 422 3.52 7.19 -0.31
CA ARG A 422 4.48 6.10 -0.04
C ARG A 422 5.61 6.53 0.92
N ASN A 423 6.41 5.58 1.40
CA ASN A 423 7.53 5.83 2.32
C ASN A 423 7.16 6.53 3.65
N ASN A 424 5.87 6.57 4.00
CA ASN A 424 5.34 7.11 5.25
C ASN A 424 4.77 5.98 6.11
N GLU A 425 4.88 6.12 7.44
CA GLU A 425 4.15 5.31 8.42
C GLU A 425 3.01 6.16 9.01
N TYR A 426 1.76 5.68 8.90
CA TYR A 426 0.56 6.28 9.46
C TYR A 426 0.18 5.52 10.73
N ARG A 427 0.15 6.22 11.87
CA ARG A 427 -0.09 5.67 13.21
C ARG A 427 -1.42 6.16 13.74
N LEU A 428 -2.41 5.28 13.70
CA LEU A 428 -3.80 5.57 14.04
C LEU A 428 -4.09 5.08 15.47
N ARG A 429 -4.05 5.99 16.44
CA ARG A 429 -4.31 5.72 17.85
C ARG A 429 -5.82 5.79 18.13
N LEU A 430 -6.43 4.66 18.44
CA LEU A 430 -7.82 4.54 18.86
C LEU A 430 -7.96 4.83 20.36
N SER A 431 -8.51 6.00 20.71
CA SER A 431 -8.56 6.52 22.09
C SER A 431 -9.94 6.46 22.73
N SER A 432 -11.02 6.69 21.97
CA SER A 432 -12.37 6.45 22.48
C SER A 432 -13.37 5.97 21.41
N ILE A 433 -14.45 5.34 21.86
CA ILE A 433 -15.64 5.03 21.06
C ILE A 433 -16.86 5.43 21.89
N SER A 434 -17.62 6.40 21.37
CA SER A 434 -18.72 7.05 22.04
C SER A 434 -20.10 6.46 21.74
N ALA A 435 -20.22 5.76 20.60
CA ALA A 435 -21.46 5.14 20.15
C ALA A 435 -21.18 3.92 19.24
N PRO A 436 -22.15 3.00 19.08
CA PRO A 436 -22.05 1.94 18.07
C PRO A 436 -21.90 2.49 16.65
N GLY A 437 -21.04 1.84 15.87
CA GLY A 437 -20.87 2.09 14.44
C GLY A 437 -21.99 1.49 13.58
N SER A 438 -21.67 1.20 12.31
CA SER A 438 -22.56 0.48 11.41
C SER A 438 -22.59 -1.02 11.73
N PRO A 439 -23.74 -1.71 11.71
CA PRO A 439 -23.79 -3.17 11.82
C PRO A 439 -23.23 -3.87 10.58
N VAL A 440 -23.37 -3.23 9.41
CA VAL A 440 -22.92 -3.75 8.12
C VAL A 440 -21.61 -3.09 7.70
N PHE A 441 -20.79 -3.83 6.95
CA PHE A 441 -19.59 -3.25 6.33
C PHE A 441 -20.01 -2.10 5.40
N PRO A 442 -19.35 -0.93 5.46
CA PRO A 442 -19.77 0.23 4.68
C PRO A 442 -19.52 0.02 3.20
N ASP A 443 -20.59 0.01 2.40
CA ASP A 443 -20.44 0.20 0.95
C ASP A 443 -20.00 1.63 0.68
N LEU A 444 -18.80 1.78 0.11
CA LEU A 444 -18.19 3.06 -0.26
C LEU A 444 -18.44 3.41 -1.75
N SER A 445 -19.00 2.49 -2.55
CA SER A 445 -19.10 2.61 -4.00
C SER A 445 -20.10 3.66 -4.51
N GLU A 446 -20.95 4.20 -3.63
CA GLU A 446 -21.92 5.25 -3.96
C GLU A 446 -21.79 6.53 -3.13
N ARG A 447 -20.86 6.58 -2.15
CA ARG A 447 -20.80 7.65 -1.16
C ARG A 447 -20.10 8.91 -1.69
N ARG A 448 -20.88 9.97 -1.95
CA ARG A 448 -20.42 11.23 -2.57
C ARG A 448 -20.23 12.40 -1.60
N THR A 449 -20.61 12.25 -0.34
CA THR A 449 -20.60 13.38 0.61
C THR A 449 -19.18 13.90 0.77
N SER A 450 -19.00 15.22 0.64
CA SER A 450 -17.70 15.85 0.90
C SER A 450 -17.32 15.65 2.36
N LEU A 451 -16.04 15.37 2.63
CA LEU A 451 -15.55 15.27 4.00
C LEU A 451 -15.71 16.60 4.76
N ALA A 452 -15.69 17.74 4.05
CA ALA A 452 -15.95 19.06 4.63
C ALA A 452 -17.40 19.24 5.12
N ASP A 453 -18.36 18.49 4.57
CA ASP A 453 -19.75 18.50 5.02
C ASP A 453 -20.00 17.45 6.11
N LEU A 454 -19.39 16.27 5.99
CA LEU A 454 -19.45 15.23 7.03
C LEU A 454 -18.85 15.70 8.37
N HIS A 455 -17.78 16.49 8.35
CA HIS A 455 -17.15 16.99 9.57
C HIS A 455 -18.07 17.93 10.38
N LYS A 456 -19.07 18.56 9.75
CA LYS A 456 -20.09 19.36 10.45
C LYS A 456 -21.06 18.51 11.27
N LEU A 457 -21.01 17.18 11.13
CA LEU A 457 -21.97 16.23 11.70
C LEU A 457 -21.35 15.26 12.71
N LYS A 458 -20.01 15.16 12.81
CA LYS A 458 -19.30 14.30 13.79
C LYS A 458 -17.94 14.90 14.19
N PRO A 459 -17.61 15.03 15.50
CA PRO A 459 -16.30 15.49 15.95
C PRO A 459 -15.22 14.45 15.61
N VAL A 460 -14.21 14.84 14.84
CA VAL A 460 -12.84 15.21 15.25
C VAL A 460 -11.95 14.00 15.58
N VAL A 461 -10.77 14.07 14.97
CA VAL A 461 -9.64 13.15 14.97
C VAL A 461 -8.43 14.09 15.00
N GLU A 462 -7.49 13.92 15.93
CA GLU A 462 -6.32 14.80 16.10
C GLU A 462 -5.09 14.21 15.38
N VAL A 463 -4.03 14.99 15.12
CA VAL A 463 -2.82 14.53 14.38
C VAL A 463 -1.55 15.11 15.01
N LEU A 464 -0.46 14.32 15.10
CA LEU A 464 0.85 14.74 15.60
C LEU A 464 1.99 14.53 14.56
N ASP A 465 3.10 15.25 14.77
CA ASP A 465 4.15 15.70 13.82
C ASP A 465 5.11 14.61 13.24
N PRO A 466 5.82 14.82 12.08
CA PRO A 466 6.32 13.77 11.17
C PRO A 466 7.85 13.57 11.16
N THR A 467 8.42 12.38 10.90
CA THR A 467 8.30 11.53 9.68
C THR A 467 7.36 10.32 9.80
N ILE A 468 6.63 10.29 10.90
CA ILE A 468 5.55 9.36 11.22
C ILE A 468 4.28 10.22 11.25
N ARG A 469 3.23 9.85 10.53
CA ARG A 469 1.95 10.58 10.61
C ARG A 469 1.13 9.99 11.75
N GLU A 470 1.15 10.60 12.93
CA GLU A 470 0.35 10.13 14.07
C GLU A 470 -1.05 10.75 14.02
N GLN A 471 -2.09 9.97 14.29
CA GLN A 471 -3.49 10.36 14.15
C GLN A 471 -4.29 9.75 15.32
N GLU A 472 -4.79 10.57 16.23
CA GLU A 472 -5.64 10.16 17.35
C GLU A 472 -7.11 10.12 16.92
N ILE A 473 -7.82 9.05 17.29
CA ILE A 473 -9.13 8.69 16.78
C ILE A 473 -10.10 8.53 17.96
N ASP A 474 -11.10 9.39 17.96
CA ASP A 474 -12.33 9.27 18.73
C ASP A 474 -13.49 8.99 17.75
N LEU A 475 -14.43 8.11 18.13
CA LEU A 475 -15.45 7.53 17.24
C LEU A 475 -16.90 7.66 17.73
#